data_AF-A0A8C6I4Y0-F1
#
_entry.id   AF-A0A8C6I4Y0-F1
#
_cell.length_a   1.000
_cell.length_b   1.000
_cell.length_c   1.000
_cell.angle_alpha   90.00
_cell.angle_beta   90.00
_cell.angle_gamma   90.00
#
_symmetry.space_group_name_H-M   'P 1'
#
loop_
_entity.id
_entity.type
_entity.pdbx_description
1 polymer ?
#
loop_
_entity_poly.entity_id
_entity_poly.type
_entity_poly.pdbx_seq_one_letter_code
_entity_poly.pdbx_strand_id
1 'polypeptide(L)'
;MGIVANFQELAVPVVHDGGALLAFVCGVVYTLLQSIISYKSCPQWNSLTTCHVRMAISAVSCAAVVPMIACASLISITKLEWNPKEKDYIYHVVSAICEWTVAFGFIFYFLTFIQDFQSVTLRISTEINDDF
;
A
#
# COMPACT_ATOMS: atom_id res chain seq x y z
N MET A 1 -15.40 -13.10 -12.19
CA MET A 1 -13.98 -13.33 -11.83
C MET A 1 -13.33 -11.98 -11.61
N GLY A 2 -12.85 -11.72 -10.39
CA GLY A 2 -12.10 -10.51 -10.03
C GLY A 2 -10.60 -10.77 -9.95
N ILE A 3 -9.79 -9.75 -10.23
CA ILE A 3 -8.34 -9.76 -10.04
C ILE A 3 -8.03 -8.58 -9.10
N VAL A 4 -7.70 -8.87 -7.84
CA VAL A 4 -7.48 -7.84 -6.80
C VAL A 4 -6.04 -7.88 -6.24
N ALA A 5 -5.29 -8.95 -6.48
CA ALA A 5 -3.89 -9.10 -6.05
C ALA A 5 -3.00 -9.77 -7.13
N ASN A 6 -3.13 -9.31 -8.38
CA ASN A 6 -2.45 -9.87 -9.58
C ASN A 6 -2.89 -11.29 -9.99
N PHE A 7 -3.39 -12.09 -9.06
CA PHE A 7 -3.96 -13.42 -9.30
C PHE A 7 -5.48 -13.44 -9.11
N GLN A 8 -6.12 -14.41 -9.76
CA GLN A 8 -7.56 -14.63 -9.67
C GLN A 8 -7.93 -15.19 -8.29
N GLU A 9 -8.76 -14.45 -7.57
CA GLU A 9 -9.22 -14.78 -6.21
C GLU A 9 -9.86 -16.19 -6.13
N LEU A 10 -10.64 -16.58 -7.15
CA LEU A 10 -11.40 -17.83 -7.11
C LEU A 10 -10.75 -19.00 -7.86
N ALA A 11 -9.82 -18.74 -8.78
CA ALA A 11 -9.15 -19.81 -9.53
C ALA A 11 -7.88 -20.29 -8.83
N VAL A 12 -7.16 -19.38 -8.16
CA VAL A 12 -5.92 -19.68 -7.44
C VAL A 12 -5.87 -18.97 -6.09
N PRO A 13 -6.85 -19.23 -5.19
CA PRO A 13 -7.02 -18.49 -3.92
C PRO A 13 -5.76 -18.46 -3.06
N VAL A 14 -5.05 -19.58 -2.95
CA VAL A 14 -3.81 -19.67 -2.16
C VAL A 14 -2.72 -18.71 -2.67
N VAL A 15 -2.58 -18.58 -3.99
CA VAL A 15 -1.58 -17.70 -4.60
C VAL A 15 -2.02 -16.25 -4.49
N HIS A 16 -3.33 -15.99 -4.65
CA HIS A 16 -3.92 -14.67 -4.45
C HIS A 16 -3.71 -14.18 -3.01
N ASP A 17 -4.14 -14.96 -2.01
CA ASP A 17 -4.06 -14.59 -0.60
C ASP A 17 -2.60 -14.45 -0.13
N GLY A 18 -1.72 -15.35 -0.59
CA GLY A 18 -0.28 -15.25 -0.31
C GLY A 18 0.33 -13.98 -0.90
N GLY A 19 -0.05 -13.63 -2.14
CA GLY A 19 0.37 -12.40 -2.80
C GLY A 19 -0.16 -11.15 -2.10
N ALA A 20 -1.44 -11.13 -1.73
CA ALA A 20 -2.08 -10.05 -1.00
C ALA A 20 -1.42 -9.83 0.37
N LEU A 21 -1.21 -10.90 1.15
CA LEU A 21 -0.56 -10.82 2.45
C LEU A 21 0.85 -10.21 2.34
N LEU A 22 1.64 -10.71 1.39
CA LEU A 22 2.99 -10.18 1.15
C LEU A 22 2.94 -8.70 0.73
N ALA A 23 2.07 -8.35 -0.21
CA ALA A 23 1.95 -6.99 -0.74
C ALA A 23 1.51 -5.99 0.34
N PHE A 24 0.49 -6.32 1.14
CA PHE A 24 0.00 -5.42 2.19
C PHE A 24 0.98 -5.28 3.34
N VAL A 25 1.56 -6.38 3.83
CA VAL A 25 2.52 -6.32 4.94
C VAL A 25 3.79 -5.57 4.52
N CYS A 26 4.38 -5.93 3.38
CA CYS A 26 5.57 -5.24 2.88
C CYS A 26 5.28 -3.79 2.51
N GLY A 27 4.09 -3.49 1.94
CA GLY A 27 3.68 -2.13 1.61
C GLY A 27 3.53 -1.24 2.84
N VAL A 28 2.94 -1.75 3.93
CA VAL A 28 2.84 -1.01 5.20
C VAL A 28 4.23 -0.72 5.77
N VAL A 29 5.12 -1.73 5.81
CA VAL A 29 6.50 -1.54 6.26
C VAL A 29 7.22 -0.51 5.38
N TYR A 30 7.07 -0.60 4.07
CA TYR A 30 7.66 0.34 3.11
C TYR A 30 7.21 1.78 3.35
N THR A 31 5.90 2.01 3.47
CA THR A 31 5.34 3.35 3.71
C THR A 31 5.78 3.94 5.05
N LEU A 32 5.93 3.11 6.09
CA LEU A 32 6.46 3.56 7.39
C LEU A 32 7.92 3.98 7.29
N LEU A 33 8.75 3.14 6.68
CA LEU A 33 10.18 3.44 6.47
C LEU A 33 10.34 4.70 5.61
N GLN A 34 9.58 4.83 4.53
CA GLN A 34 9.61 6.03 3.69
C GLN A 34 9.12 7.28 4.42
N SER A 35 8.18 7.17 5.35
CA SER A 35 7.74 8.30 6.18
C SER A 35 8.87 8.77 7.09
N ILE A 36 9.61 7.84 7.71
CA ILE A 36 10.77 8.14 8.54
C ILE A 36 11.88 8.79 7.69
N ILE A 37 12.17 8.25 6.51
CA ILE A 37 13.17 8.82 5.58
C ILE A 37 12.75 10.24 5.15
N SER A 38 11.46 10.48 4.90
CA SER A 38 10.95 11.81 4.55
C SER A 38 11.28 12.84 5.62
N TYR A 39 11.08 12.51 6.91
CA TYR A 39 11.48 13.40 8.01
C TYR A 39 12.98 13.63 8.09
N LYS A 40 13.80 12.59 7.85
CA LYS A 40 15.26 12.74 7.82
C LYS A 40 15.77 13.58 6.66
N SER A 41 14.98 13.68 5.59
CA SER A 41 15.32 14.43 4.38
C SER A 41 14.74 15.85 4.37
N CYS A 42 13.94 16.21 5.38
CA CYS A 42 13.39 17.55 5.57
C CYS A 42 14.46 18.51 6.15
N PRO A 43 14.54 19.78 5.69
CA PRO A 43 13.70 20.41 4.67
C PRO A 43 14.24 20.28 3.24
N GLN A 44 15.43 19.69 3.04
CA GLN A 44 16.16 19.73 1.77
C GLN A 44 15.42 19.05 0.61
N TRP A 45 14.80 17.90 0.85
CA TRP A 45 14.12 17.10 -0.18
C TRP A 45 12.61 16.97 0.07
N ASN A 46 12.16 17.25 1.30
CA ASN A 46 10.79 17.07 1.71
C ASN A 46 10.32 18.25 2.55
N SER A 47 9.09 18.69 2.34
CA SER A 47 8.44 19.65 3.22
C SER A 47 7.95 18.97 4.51
N LEU A 48 7.86 19.72 5.61
CA LEU A 48 7.29 19.21 6.86
C LEU A 48 5.85 18.72 6.68
N THR A 49 5.05 19.41 5.86
CA THR A 49 3.68 19.02 5.51
C THR A 49 3.64 17.66 4.82
N THR A 50 4.50 17.44 3.83
CA THR A 50 4.62 16.14 3.13
C THR A 50 4.98 15.02 4.11
N CYS A 51 5.88 15.28 5.06
CA CYS A 51 6.26 14.31 6.09
C CYS A 51 5.07 13.93 6.99
N HIS A 52 4.28 14.91 7.44
CA HIS A 52 3.08 14.65 8.25
C HIS A 52 2.01 13.88 7.49
N VAL A 53 1.76 14.24 6.22
CA VAL A 53 0.80 13.52 5.36
C VAL A 53 1.21 12.06 5.17
N ARG A 54 2.48 11.81 4.84
CA ARG A 54 3.02 10.45 4.69
C ARG A 54 2.89 9.63 5.97
N MET A 55 3.26 10.21 7.10
CA MET A 55 3.14 9.56 8.41
C MET A 55 1.68 9.24 8.78
N ALA A 56 0.75 10.16 8.51
CA ALA A 56 -0.66 9.93 8.78
C ALA A 56 -1.22 8.77 7.93
N ILE A 57 -0.91 8.75 6.64
CA ILE A 57 -1.31 7.66 5.73
C ILE A 57 -0.70 6.32 6.18
N SER A 58 0.59 6.32 6.55
CA SER A 58 1.27 5.12 7.04
C SER A 58 0.65 4.61 8.34
N ALA A 59 0.36 5.49 9.30
CA ALA A 59 -0.27 5.13 10.56
C ALA A 59 -1.68 4.53 10.37
N VAL A 60 -2.49 5.13 9.49
CA VAL A 60 -3.82 4.59 9.12
C VAL A 60 -3.68 3.21 8.47
N SER A 61 -2.71 3.04 7.58
CA SER A 61 -2.45 1.75 6.90
C SER A 61 -2.00 0.68 7.90
N CYS A 62 -1.12 1.02 8.85
CA CYS A 62 -0.72 0.14 9.95
C CYS A 62 -1.91 -0.27 10.83
N ALA A 63 -2.80 0.66 11.16
CA ALA A 63 -3.98 0.37 11.98
C ALA A 63 -5.01 -0.49 11.25
N ALA A 64 -5.14 -0.34 9.92
CA ALA A 64 -6.09 -1.09 9.11
C ALA A 64 -5.59 -2.50 8.72
N VAL A 65 -4.29 -2.72 8.56
CA VAL A 65 -3.76 -4.02 8.11
C VAL A 65 -3.99 -5.15 9.15
N VAL A 66 -3.99 -4.82 10.45
CA VAL A 66 -4.20 -5.79 11.53
C VAL A 66 -5.62 -6.38 11.52
N PRO A 67 -6.69 -5.57 11.61
CA PRO A 67 -8.06 -6.09 11.54
C PRO A 67 -8.39 -6.70 10.19
N MET A 68 -7.78 -6.24 9.08
CA MET A 68 -7.89 -6.89 7.77
C MET A 68 -7.44 -8.35 7.84
N ILE A 69 -6.19 -8.59 8.25
CA ILE A 69 -5.63 -9.96 8.32
C ILE A 69 -6.41 -10.81 9.33
N ALA A 70 -6.73 -10.26 10.51
CA ALA A 70 -7.43 -10.99 11.56
C ALA A 70 -8.84 -11.41 11.12
N CYS A 71 -9.62 -10.50 10.52
CA CYS A 71 -10.97 -10.81 10.08
C CYS A 71 -10.98 -11.73 8.85
N ALA A 72 -10.04 -11.54 7.90
CA ALA A 72 -9.87 -12.43 6.74
C ALA A 72 -9.54 -13.87 7.16
N SER A 73 -8.73 -14.06 8.21
CA SER A 73 -8.35 -15.38 8.70
C SER A 73 -9.50 -16.13 9.39
N LEU A 74 -10.56 -15.43 9.79
CA LEU A 74 -11.73 -16.01 10.47
C LEU A 74 -12.84 -16.45 9.49
N ILE A 75 -12.72 -16.13 8.21
CA ILE A 75 -13.75 -16.42 7.20
C ILE A 75 -13.30 -17.50 6.21
N SER A 76 -14.27 -18.22 5.63
CA SER A 76 -13.99 -19.24 4.62
C SER A 76 -13.61 -18.62 3.27
N ILE A 77 -12.45 -19.00 2.76
CA ILE A 77 -11.80 -18.47 1.54
C ILE A 77 -12.64 -18.73 0.28
N THR A 78 -13.54 -19.72 0.29
CA THR A 78 -14.28 -20.15 -0.91
C THR A 78 -15.69 -19.59 -1.01
N LYS A 79 -16.09 -18.67 -0.11
CA LYS A 79 -17.48 -18.18 -0.04
C LYS A 79 -17.65 -16.86 -0.78
N LEU A 80 -18.42 -16.90 -1.88
CA LEU A 80 -18.70 -15.73 -2.72
C LEU A 80 -20.02 -15.02 -2.34
N GLU A 81 -21.04 -15.79 -1.96
CA GLU A 81 -22.35 -15.24 -1.60
C GLU A 81 -22.44 -15.04 -0.09
N TRP A 82 -22.51 -13.77 0.31
CA TRP A 82 -22.57 -13.34 1.69
C TRP A 82 -23.99 -12.93 2.06
N ASN A 83 -24.58 -13.60 3.05
CA ASN A 83 -25.90 -13.23 3.57
C ASN A 83 -25.73 -12.36 4.82
N PRO A 84 -26.31 -11.14 4.87
CA PRO A 84 -26.21 -10.25 6.04
C PRO A 84 -26.69 -10.85 7.37
N LYS A 85 -27.45 -11.96 7.34
CA LYS A 85 -27.93 -12.67 8.52
C LYS A 85 -26.91 -13.65 9.11
N GLU A 86 -25.80 -13.90 8.42
CA GLU A 86 -24.76 -14.81 8.87
C GLU A 86 -23.81 -14.13 9.85
N LYS A 87 -23.35 -14.87 10.86
CA LYS A 87 -22.44 -14.33 11.89
C LYS A 87 -21.11 -13.85 11.30
N ASP A 88 -20.65 -14.50 10.23
CA ASP A 88 -19.35 -14.22 9.62
C ASP A 88 -19.37 -13.02 8.66
N TYR A 89 -20.57 -12.52 8.31
CA TYR A 89 -20.75 -11.38 7.42
C TYR A 89 -20.03 -10.13 7.91
N ILE A 90 -20.08 -9.87 9.23
CA ILE A 90 -19.43 -8.70 9.83
C ILE A 90 -17.91 -8.79 9.69
N TYR A 91 -17.31 -9.96 9.86
CA TYR A 91 -15.87 -10.13 9.66
C TYR A 91 -15.47 -9.89 8.20
N HIS A 92 -16.26 -10.38 7.23
CA HIS A 92 -16.04 -10.08 5.81
C HIS A 92 -16.10 -8.58 5.51
N VAL A 93 -17.13 -7.88 5.99
CA VAL A 93 -17.29 -6.43 5.75
C VAL A 93 -16.16 -5.63 6.39
N VAL A 94 -15.79 -5.94 7.65
CA VAL A 94 -14.69 -5.26 8.33
C VAL A 94 -13.37 -5.51 7.59
N SER A 95 -13.10 -6.76 7.19
CA SER A 95 -11.92 -7.10 6.41
C SER A 95 -11.86 -6.31 5.11
N ALA A 96 -12.96 -6.29 4.35
CA ALA A 96 -13.03 -5.58 3.07
C ALA A 96 -12.81 -4.07 3.24
N ILE A 97 -13.47 -3.43 4.21
CA ILE A 97 -13.27 -2.00 4.48
C ILE A 97 -11.79 -1.71 4.81
N CYS A 98 -11.19 -2.54 5.66
CA CYS A 98 -9.78 -2.38 6.02
C CYS A 98 -8.85 -2.61 4.82
N GLU A 99 -9.10 -3.62 3.99
CA GLU A 99 -8.35 -3.90 2.77
C GLU A 99 -8.36 -2.71 1.82
N TRP A 100 -9.55 -2.19 1.49
CA TRP A 100 -9.68 -1.02 0.61
C TRP A 100 -9.05 0.24 1.24
N THR A 101 -9.12 0.38 2.56
CA THR A 101 -8.45 1.49 3.27
C THR A 101 -6.93 1.43 3.08
N VAL A 102 -6.31 0.25 3.22
CA VAL A 102 -4.86 0.08 3.00
C VAL A 102 -4.52 0.30 1.52
N ALA A 103 -5.31 -0.26 0.59
CA ALA A 103 -5.09 -0.12 -0.85
C ALA A 103 -5.12 1.34 -1.31
N PHE A 104 -6.17 2.09 -0.94
CA PHE A 104 -6.24 3.52 -1.22
C PHE A 104 -5.16 4.32 -0.47
N GLY A 105 -4.81 3.90 0.76
CA GLY A 105 -3.69 4.45 1.50
C GLY A 105 -2.39 4.41 0.70
N PHE A 106 -2.06 3.27 0.09
CA PHE A 106 -0.88 3.14 -0.76
C PHE A 106 -0.96 4.04 -2.00
N ILE A 107 -2.10 4.10 -2.67
CA ILE A 107 -2.28 4.98 -3.84
C ILE A 107 -2.02 6.44 -3.44
N PHE A 108 -2.67 6.93 -2.39
CA PHE A 108 -2.47 8.30 -1.92
C PHE A 108 -1.04 8.54 -1.46
N TYR A 109 -0.40 7.55 -0.84
CA TYR A 109 1.01 7.63 -0.47
C TYR A 109 1.89 7.83 -1.70
N PHE A 110 1.72 7.03 -2.76
CA PHE A 110 2.52 7.15 -3.99
C PHE A 110 2.29 8.48 -4.71
N LEU A 111 1.07 9.02 -4.68
CA LEU A 111 0.79 10.35 -5.22
C LEU A 111 1.61 11.45 -4.53
N THR A 112 1.98 11.28 -3.26
CA THR A 112 2.86 12.25 -2.59
C THR A 112 4.26 12.32 -3.21
N PHE A 113 4.72 11.29 -3.94
CA PHE A 113 6.02 11.32 -4.61
C PHE A 113 6.04 12.20 -5.87
N ILE A 114 4.88 12.55 -6.43
CA ILE A 114 4.81 13.43 -7.61
C ILE A 114 5.54 14.75 -7.33
N GLN A 115 5.32 15.33 -6.14
CA GLN A 115 5.96 16.59 -5.73
C GLN A 115 7.48 16.45 -5.58
N ASP A 116 7.94 15.33 -5.02
CA ASP A 116 9.37 15.05 -4.84
C ASP A 116 10.08 14.95 -6.19
N PHE A 117 9.50 14.21 -7.15
CA PHE A 117 10.11 14.03 -8.48
C PHE A 117 10.08 15.30 -9.31
N GLN A 118 9.06 16.15 -9.16
CA GLN A 118 9.01 17.45 -9.83
C GLN A 118 10.11 18.41 -9.35
N SER A 119 10.69 18.17 -8.18
CA SER A 119 11.73 19.02 -7.60
C SER A 119 13.16 18.68 -8.08
N VAL A 120 13.33 17.59 -8.84
CA VAL A 120 14.66 17.12 -9.29
C VAL A 120 14.99 17.66 -10.69
N THR A 121 16.08 18.43 -10.80
CA THR A 121 16.66 18.84 -12.09
C THR A 121 17.92 18.03 -12.40
N LEU A 122 17.89 17.25 -13.48
CA LEU A 122 19.02 16.44 -13.94
C LEU A 122 19.84 17.23 -14.98
N ARG A 123 21.06 17.65 -14.63
CA ARG A 123 22.03 18.21 -15.61
C ARG A 123 23.00 17.11 -16.02
N ILE A 124 23.12 16.88 -17.31
CA ILE A 124 24.08 15.93 -17.89
C ILE A 124 25.15 16.76 -18.61
N SER A 125 26.40 16.57 -18.18
CA SER A 125 27.58 17.09 -18.90
C SER A 125 28.18 15.95 -19.69
N THR A 126 28.22 16.09 -21.01
CA THR A 126 28.87 15.13 -21.91
C THR A 126 30.21 15.69 -22.35
N GLU A 127 31.29 14.93 -22.13
CA GLU A 127 32.59 15.20 -22.73
C GLU A 127 32.74 14.30 -23.96
N ILE A 128 33.14 14.88 -25.09
CA ILE A 128 33.53 14.13 -26.28
C ILE A 128 35.05 13.94 -26.17
N ASN A 129 35.49 12.69 -26.01
CA ASN A 129 36.90 12.35 -26.19
C ASN A 129 37.19 12.31 -27.69
N ASP A 130 37.93 13.29 -28.19
CA ASP A 130 38.48 13.27 -29.54
C ASP A 130 39.72 12.35 -29.55
N ASP A 131 39.52 11.05 -29.81
CA ASP A 131 40.59 10.06 -30.02
C ASP A 131 41.13 10.13 -31.48
N PHE A 132 41.55 11.31 -31.95
CA PHE A 132 42.20 11.48 -33.27
C PHE A 132 43.64 11.97 -33.19
#